data_AF-A0A9D5PSC2-F1
#
_entry.id   AF-A0A9D5PSC2-F1
#
_cell.length_a   1.000
_cell.length_b   1.000
_cell.length_c   1.000
_cell.angle_alpha   90.00
_cell.angle_beta   90.00
_cell.angle_gamma   90.00
#
_symmetry.space_group_name_H-M   'P 1'
#
loop_
_entity.id
_entity.type
_entity.pdbx_description
1 polymer ?
#
loop_
_entity_poly.entity_id
_entity_poly.type
_entity_poly.pdbx_seq_one_letter_code
_entity_poly.pdbx_strand_id
1 'polypeptide(L)'
;MRRIIINCFGDSVTEGMALDGHHTAEYGKKPFPAQLYTILKDEGYDIEVVNCGHGGEDISAVAARSGGVGCYVAEELTVPAGQWVSLGKRRRENGRNYDTALRLYEADDAGEDYCVYFTQMSHDTNPVYIDGIPYDMKVDDETNHIRRQDGQAGVIPQGAEVFTANDRNADVNIFYAGINDGKSLTLRRFIDRMKDCAAVNGGKYIVLGATHALWNNWSDTAGEDAYRHYRRACYEAFGVHFIDLYDEFARHGLDMALEKGFFADLSEQRIGQMRELLLQHIIPAEFSYNKEKQGDVHLSEEGYYVIARLLTERMKRLGYLERRADS
;
A
#
# COMPACT_ATOMS: atom_id res chain seq x y z
N MET A 1 -3.18 11.53 -27.10
CA MET A 1 -3.94 10.81 -26.06
C MET A 1 -3.32 11.24 -24.74
N ARG A 2 -4.08 11.73 -23.75
CA ARG A 2 -3.47 12.05 -22.45
C ARG A 2 -3.22 10.72 -21.74
N ARG A 3 -1.97 10.52 -21.34
CA ARG A 3 -1.56 9.37 -20.52
C ARG A 3 -2.30 9.40 -19.19
N ILE A 4 -2.85 8.25 -18.76
CA ILE A 4 -3.42 8.07 -17.42
C ILE A 4 -2.28 7.73 -16.46
N ILE A 5 -2.23 8.37 -15.30
CA ILE A 5 -1.25 8.08 -14.24
C ILE A 5 -1.96 7.40 -13.07
N ILE A 6 -1.51 6.21 -12.71
CA ILE A 6 -2.03 5.43 -11.57
C ILE A 6 -0.94 5.28 -10.51
N ASN A 7 -1.22 5.71 -9.29
CA ASN A 7 -0.35 5.42 -8.15
C ASN A 7 -0.89 4.22 -7.36
N CYS A 8 -0.03 3.26 -7.06
CA CYS A 8 -0.34 2.10 -6.23
C CYS A 8 0.35 2.25 -4.87
N PHE A 9 -0.38 2.70 -3.86
CA PHE A 9 0.11 2.88 -2.49
C PHE A 9 -0.17 1.67 -1.62
N GLY A 10 0.76 1.36 -0.73
CA GLY A 10 0.59 0.30 0.24
C GLY A 10 1.89 -0.18 0.84
N ASP A 11 1.82 -1.33 1.48
CA ASP A 11 2.95 -1.93 2.19
C ASP A 11 3.76 -2.91 1.31
N SER A 12 4.37 -3.94 1.90
CA SER A 12 5.17 -4.96 1.21
C SER A 12 4.36 -5.79 0.20
N VAL A 13 3.05 -5.90 0.37
CA VAL A 13 2.19 -6.56 -0.63
C VAL A 13 1.95 -5.70 -1.87
N THR A 14 2.15 -4.38 -1.76
CA THR A 14 2.14 -3.48 -2.91
C THR A 14 3.50 -3.40 -3.57
N GLU A 15 4.56 -3.35 -2.75
CA GLU A 15 5.94 -3.35 -3.21
C GLU A 15 6.24 -4.56 -4.09
N GLY A 16 5.67 -5.72 -3.72
CA GLY A 16 5.95 -7.01 -4.34
C GLY A 16 7.25 -7.60 -3.79
N MET A 17 7.47 -7.49 -2.48
CA MET A 17 8.70 -7.90 -1.79
C MET A 17 9.22 -9.25 -2.31
N ALA A 18 10.51 -9.29 -2.62
CA ALA A 18 11.25 -10.45 -3.11
C ALA A 18 10.84 -10.98 -4.51
N LEU A 19 10.09 -10.21 -5.29
CA LEU A 19 9.83 -10.47 -6.70
C LEU A 19 10.72 -9.64 -7.64
N ASP A 20 10.96 -10.17 -8.84
CA ASP A 20 11.60 -9.42 -9.91
C ASP A 20 10.74 -8.21 -10.32
N GLY A 21 11.38 -7.03 -10.37
CA GLY A 21 10.71 -5.75 -10.59
C GLY A 21 10.04 -5.15 -9.36
N HIS A 22 10.39 -5.59 -8.14
CA HIS A 22 10.03 -4.86 -6.92
C HIS A 22 10.41 -3.36 -7.05
N HIS A 23 9.58 -2.49 -6.48
CA HIS A 23 9.64 -1.02 -6.59
C HIS A 23 9.41 -0.39 -7.97
N THR A 24 9.28 -1.15 -9.05
CA THR A 24 8.93 -0.59 -10.37
C THR A 24 7.68 -1.22 -10.95
N ALA A 25 6.97 -0.48 -11.78
CA ALA A 25 5.85 -1.01 -12.55
C ALA A 25 6.27 -1.06 -14.02
N GLU A 26 7.04 -2.09 -14.35
CA GLU A 26 7.56 -2.33 -15.68
C GLU A 26 6.81 -3.48 -16.36
N TYR A 27 6.78 -3.44 -17.70
CA TYR A 27 6.07 -4.43 -18.49
C TYR A 27 6.68 -5.82 -18.30
N GLY A 28 5.84 -6.81 -18.00
CA GLY A 28 6.25 -8.19 -17.78
C GLY A 28 6.91 -8.46 -16.42
N LYS A 29 6.89 -7.51 -15.48
CA LYS A 29 7.34 -7.73 -14.09
C LYS A 29 6.21 -8.25 -13.20
N LYS A 30 6.58 -8.77 -12.02
CA LYS A 30 5.74 -9.66 -11.21
C LYS A 30 4.85 -9.01 -10.14
N PRO A 31 5.22 -7.87 -9.50
CA PRO A 31 4.35 -7.22 -8.51
C PRO A 31 3.01 -6.82 -9.12
N PHE A 32 1.95 -6.66 -8.30
CA PHE A 32 0.65 -6.29 -8.85
C PHE A 32 0.67 -4.96 -9.63
N PRO A 33 1.43 -3.90 -9.24
CA PRO A 33 1.48 -2.68 -10.04
C PRO A 33 2.07 -2.93 -11.45
N ALA A 34 3.05 -3.82 -11.55
CA ALA A 34 3.63 -4.22 -12.84
C ALA A 34 2.68 -5.11 -13.66
N GLN A 35 1.98 -6.05 -13.02
CA GLN A 35 0.94 -6.85 -13.68
C GLN A 35 -0.20 -5.96 -14.18
N LEU A 36 -0.61 -4.96 -13.39
CA LEU A 36 -1.60 -3.97 -13.78
C LEU A 36 -1.15 -3.17 -15.01
N TYR A 37 0.10 -2.68 -14.99
CA TYR A 37 0.70 -2.00 -16.12
C TYR A 37 0.71 -2.88 -17.37
N THR A 38 1.10 -4.15 -17.24
CA THR A 38 1.16 -5.13 -18.35
C THR A 38 -0.22 -5.36 -18.95
N ILE A 39 -1.22 -5.68 -18.12
CA ILE A 39 -2.61 -5.92 -18.56
C ILE A 39 -3.16 -4.69 -19.30
N LEU A 40 -3.00 -3.50 -18.75
CA LEU A 40 -3.54 -2.28 -19.35
C LEU A 40 -2.79 -1.90 -20.64
N LYS A 41 -1.49 -2.14 -20.72
CA LYS A 41 -0.73 -1.96 -21.98
C LYS A 41 -1.16 -2.95 -23.05
N ASP A 42 -1.38 -4.22 -22.70
CA ASP A 42 -1.87 -5.25 -23.62
C ASP A 42 -3.27 -4.93 -24.15
N GLU A 43 -4.12 -4.34 -23.32
CA GLU A 43 -5.44 -3.85 -23.72
C GLU A 43 -5.40 -2.51 -24.50
N GLY A 44 -4.22 -1.93 -24.71
CA GLY A 44 -4.00 -0.77 -25.58
C GLY A 44 -4.11 0.61 -24.91
N TYR A 45 -4.08 0.68 -23.58
CA TYR A 45 -4.14 1.97 -22.86
C TYR A 45 -2.77 2.69 -22.86
N ASP A 46 -2.80 4.01 -23.08
CA ASP A 46 -1.64 4.87 -22.79
C ASP A 46 -1.62 5.23 -21.30
N ILE A 47 -0.89 4.44 -20.53
CA ILE A 47 -0.87 4.51 -19.08
C ILE A 47 0.56 4.51 -18.53
N GLU A 48 0.70 5.07 -17.33
CA GLU A 48 1.83 4.94 -16.43
C GLU A 48 1.29 4.48 -15.08
N VAL A 49 1.90 3.42 -14.56
CA VAL A 49 1.62 2.94 -13.20
C VAL A 49 2.87 3.23 -12.39
N VAL A 50 2.69 3.72 -11.17
CA VAL A 50 3.78 3.98 -10.23
C VAL A 50 3.61 3.04 -9.06
N ASN A 51 4.63 2.22 -8.81
CA ASN A 51 4.66 1.36 -7.63
C ASN A 51 5.10 2.19 -6.42
N CYS A 52 4.14 2.59 -5.60
CA CYS A 52 4.37 3.31 -4.35
C CYS A 52 4.26 2.35 -3.16
N GLY A 53 4.64 1.07 -3.28
CA GLY A 53 4.66 0.13 -2.16
C GLY A 53 5.95 0.19 -1.34
N HIS A 54 5.85 0.13 0.00
CA HIS A 54 7.02 0.04 0.89
C HIS A 54 6.81 -0.94 2.04
N GLY A 55 7.70 -1.92 2.15
CA GLY A 55 7.54 -3.02 3.08
C GLY A 55 7.60 -2.64 4.54
N GLY A 56 6.59 -3.10 5.31
CA GLY A 56 6.54 -2.91 6.77
C GLY A 56 5.85 -1.61 7.23
N GLU A 57 5.34 -0.80 6.31
CA GLU A 57 4.52 0.37 6.61
C GLU A 57 3.13 -0.04 7.12
N ASP A 58 2.59 0.73 8.06
CA ASP A 58 1.19 0.67 8.51
C ASP A 58 0.33 1.66 7.70
N ILE A 59 -0.99 1.62 7.87
CA ILE A 59 -1.90 2.51 7.13
C ILE A 59 -1.61 4.00 7.39
N SER A 60 -1.12 4.34 8.58
CA SER A 60 -0.78 5.72 8.95
C SER A 60 0.40 6.24 8.14
N ALA A 61 1.46 5.44 7.99
CA ALA A 61 2.60 5.77 7.14
C ALA A 61 2.21 5.87 5.65
N VAL A 62 1.37 4.94 5.18
CA VAL A 62 0.83 4.97 3.80
C VAL A 62 0.01 6.24 3.57
N ALA A 63 -0.84 6.63 4.52
CA ALA A 63 -1.64 7.85 4.43
C ALA A 63 -0.78 9.10 4.38
N ALA A 64 0.26 9.18 5.22
CA ALA A 64 1.24 10.26 5.20
C ALA A 64 1.89 10.43 3.82
N ARG A 65 2.37 9.32 3.28
CA ARG A 65 3.10 9.27 2.01
C ARG A 65 2.23 9.48 0.77
N SER A 66 0.94 9.25 0.90
CA SER A 66 -0.02 9.61 -0.15
C SER A 66 -0.41 11.09 -0.10
N GLY A 67 -0.03 11.82 0.95
CA GLY A 67 -0.50 13.18 1.20
C GLY A 67 -1.91 13.25 1.77
N GLY A 68 -2.49 12.12 2.18
CA GLY A 68 -3.81 12.05 2.82
C GLY A 68 -3.79 12.64 4.23
N VAL A 69 -2.67 12.50 4.94
CA VAL A 69 -2.44 13.08 6.27
C VAL A 69 -1.13 13.85 6.25
N GLY A 70 -1.13 15.07 6.78
CA GLY A 70 0.10 15.86 6.90
C GLY A 70 1.11 15.20 7.85
N CYS A 71 2.39 15.29 7.49
CA CYS A 71 3.50 14.82 8.32
C CYS A 71 4.40 16.02 8.65
N TYR A 72 4.88 16.11 9.89
CA TYR A 72 5.72 17.21 10.33
C TYR A 72 6.86 16.76 11.25
N VAL A 73 7.83 17.65 11.41
CA VAL A 73 8.97 17.45 12.30
C VAL A 73 8.61 17.83 13.73
N ALA A 74 8.73 16.87 14.66
CA ALA A 74 8.26 17.00 16.06
C ALA A 74 9.11 17.94 16.92
N GLU A 75 10.39 18.04 16.61
CA GLU A 75 11.38 18.82 17.34
C GLU A 75 12.41 19.39 16.37
N GLU A 76 13.02 20.53 16.70
CA GLU A 76 14.04 21.12 15.84
C GLU A 76 15.23 20.15 15.65
N LEU A 77 15.68 19.99 14.40
CA LEU A 77 16.82 19.13 14.04
C LEU A 77 17.92 19.94 13.37
N THR A 78 19.16 19.73 13.82
CA THR A 78 20.34 20.26 13.12
C THR A 78 20.92 19.19 12.21
N VAL A 79 20.99 19.46 10.91
CA VAL A 79 21.60 18.59 9.89
C VAL A 79 22.98 19.14 9.51
N PRO A 80 24.09 18.46 9.88
CA PRO A 80 25.43 18.86 9.46
C PRO A 80 25.64 18.59 7.97
N ALA A 81 26.52 19.40 7.35
CA ALA A 81 26.85 19.28 5.93
C ALA A 81 27.32 17.86 5.57
N GLY A 82 26.63 17.24 4.60
CA GLY A 82 26.95 15.91 4.06
C GLY A 82 26.77 14.73 5.03
N GLN A 83 26.24 14.94 6.24
CA GLN A 83 26.10 13.88 7.25
C GLN A 83 24.67 13.35 7.37
N TRP A 84 24.57 12.09 7.78
CA TRP A 84 23.30 11.47 8.16
C TRP A 84 22.95 11.85 9.59
N VAL A 85 21.73 12.33 9.80
CA VAL A 85 21.16 12.62 11.11
C VAL A 85 20.05 11.63 11.41
N SER A 86 20.05 11.10 12.63
CA SER A 86 18.99 10.23 13.11
C SER A 86 17.74 11.06 13.39
N LEU A 87 16.62 10.60 12.86
CA LEU A 87 15.28 11.05 13.23
C LEU A 87 14.76 10.27 14.45
N GLY A 88 15.61 9.57 15.19
CA GLY A 88 15.23 8.80 16.37
C GLY A 88 14.84 7.33 16.10
N LYS A 89 14.67 6.56 17.17
CA LYS A 89 14.57 5.08 17.16
C LYS A 89 13.13 4.58 17.28
N ARG A 90 12.83 3.46 16.62
CA ARG A 90 11.72 2.59 17.04
C ARG A 90 12.05 2.00 18.41
N ARG A 91 11.42 2.50 19.49
CA ARG A 91 11.38 1.78 20.76
C ARG A 91 10.14 0.91 20.81
N ARG A 92 10.32 -0.39 21.03
CA ARG A 92 9.27 -1.30 21.47
C ARG A 92 9.42 -1.51 22.98
N GLU A 93 8.97 -0.55 23.79
CA GLU A 93 8.81 -0.77 25.24
C GLU A 93 7.33 -0.62 25.61
N ASN A 94 6.77 -1.64 26.27
CA ASN A 94 5.43 -1.63 26.89
C ASN A 94 4.26 -1.16 26.02
N GLY A 95 4.33 -1.36 24.71
CA GLY A 95 3.18 -1.20 23.81
C GLY A 95 2.81 0.24 23.45
N ARG A 96 3.63 1.27 23.75
CA ARG A 96 3.48 2.61 23.17
C ARG A 96 4.82 3.35 22.93
N ASN A 97 4.81 4.02 21.76
CA ASN A 97 5.63 5.09 21.19
C ASN A 97 6.99 4.79 20.54
N TYR A 98 7.03 5.16 19.25
CA TYR A 98 8.19 5.25 18.38
C TYR A 98 8.82 6.62 18.61
N ASP A 99 10.10 6.68 18.95
CA ASP A 99 10.80 7.94 19.15
C ASP A 99 11.29 8.41 17.79
N THR A 100 10.38 8.74 16.87
CA THR A 100 10.74 9.40 15.62
C THR A 100 10.50 10.90 15.73
N ALA A 101 11.35 11.72 15.14
CA ALA A 101 11.14 13.15 14.97
C ALA A 101 10.09 13.46 13.90
N LEU A 102 9.41 12.45 13.34
CA LEU A 102 8.36 12.58 12.35
C LEU A 102 7.02 12.22 12.99
N ARG A 103 6.06 13.14 12.92
CA ARG A 103 4.73 13.02 13.53
C ARG A 103 3.66 13.26 12.47
N LEU A 104 2.54 12.54 12.57
CA LEU A 104 1.35 12.89 11.81
C LEU A 104 0.62 14.05 12.47
N TYR A 105 0.04 14.92 11.64
CA TYR A 105 -0.98 15.82 12.10
C TYR A 105 -2.28 15.04 12.32
N GLU A 106 -2.60 14.76 13.59
CA GLU A 106 -3.90 14.21 13.97
C GLU A 106 -4.81 15.35 14.43
N ALA A 107 -5.80 15.67 13.61
CA ALA A 107 -6.83 16.67 13.93
C ALA A 107 -7.93 16.11 14.85
N ASP A 108 -7.63 15.15 15.73
CA ASP A 108 -8.62 14.59 16.65
C ASP A 108 -8.65 15.31 18.01
N ASP A 109 -9.83 15.31 18.64
CA ASP A 109 -10.12 15.99 19.91
C ASP A 109 -9.32 15.44 21.12
N ALA A 110 -8.44 14.44 20.91
CA ALA A 110 -7.65 13.79 21.95
C ALA A 110 -6.16 14.16 21.91
N GLY A 111 -5.64 14.72 20.81
CA GLY A 111 -4.26 15.19 20.72
C GLY A 111 -3.22 14.09 20.95
N GLU A 112 -3.49 12.84 20.57
CA GLU A 112 -2.47 11.79 20.63
C GLU A 112 -1.52 11.92 19.43
N ASP A 113 -0.28 12.32 19.70
CA ASP A 113 0.83 12.31 18.74
C ASP A 113 1.07 10.88 18.22
N TYR A 114 0.70 10.59 16.96
CA TYR A 114 1.09 9.34 16.31
C TYR A 114 2.42 9.50 15.58
N CYS A 115 3.36 8.64 15.94
CA CYS A 115 4.68 8.60 15.34
C CYS A 115 4.63 7.82 14.02
N VAL A 116 5.15 8.41 12.94
CA VAL A 116 5.30 7.68 11.68
C VAL A 116 6.64 7.00 11.63
N TYR A 117 6.63 5.80 11.05
CA TYR A 117 7.83 5.10 10.69
C TYR A 117 7.82 4.79 9.19
N PHE A 118 8.83 5.28 8.49
CA PHE A 118 9.14 4.87 7.14
C PHE A 118 10.19 3.76 7.19
N THR A 119 10.06 2.72 6.37
CA THR A 119 10.85 1.49 6.48
C THR A 119 11.98 1.38 5.47
N GLN A 120 11.85 2.01 4.30
CA GLN A 120 12.89 2.17 3.30
C GLN A 120 12.57 3.36 2.41
N MET A 121 13.59 4.10 1.96
CA MET A 121 13.44 5.13 0.95
C MET A 121 14.67 5.07 0.06
N SER A 122 14.46 5.06 -1.25
CA SER A 122 15.49 5.51 -2.18
C SER A 122 15.02 6.81 -2.81
N HIS A 123 15.95 7.64 -3.26
CA HIS A 123 15.61 8.86 -3.99
C HIS A 123 14.67 8.56 -5.19
N ASP A 124 14.84 7.39 -5.81
CA ASP A 124 14.16 7.04 -7.05
C ASP A 124 12.74 6.51 -6.81
N THR A 125 12.48 5.94 -5.63
CA THR A 125 11.19 5.31 -5.30
C THR A 125 10.33 6.17 -4.38
N ASN A 126 10.95 7.02 -3.56
CA ASN A 126 10.25 7.78 -2.53
C ASN A 126 11.10 8.96 -2.01
N PRO A 127 11.28 10.02 -2.80
CA PRO A 127 12.07 11.17 -2.35
C PRO A 127 11.32 11.92 -1.25
N VAL A 128 12.08 12.42 -0.27
CA VAL A 128 11.56 13.18 0.87
C VAL A 128 11.89 14.65 0.67
N TYR A 129 10.92 15.51 0.92
CA TYR A 129 11.12 16.95 1.03
C TYR A 129 10.71 17.39 2.43
N ILE A 130 11.54 18.21 3.06
CA ILE A 130 11.23 18.85 4.33
C ILE A 130 11.29 20.37 4.10
N ASP A 131 10.16 21.06 4.27
CA ASP A 131 9.96 22.47 3.87
C ASP A 131 10.44 22.74 2.43
N GLY A 132 10.14 21.82 1.52
CA GLY A 132 10.50 21.91 0.10
C GLY A 132 11.98 21.62 -0.21
N ILE A 133 12.81 21.32 0.78
CA ILE A 133 14.22 20.96 0.60
C ILE A 133 14.33 19.43 0.46
N PRO A 134 15.03 18.90 -0.55
CA PRO A 134 15.15 17.46 -0.76
C PRO A 134 16.16 16.79 0.18
N TYR A 135 15.78 15.63 0.71
CA TYR A 135 16.59 14.79 1.60
C TYR A 135 16.68 13.35 1.06
N ASP A 136 17.83 12.73 1.25
CA ASP A 136 17.95 11.28 1.23
C ASP A 136 17.46 10.74 2.58
N MET A 137 16.78 9.60 2.58
CA MET A 137 16.40 8.90 3.80
C MET A 137 16.88 7.45 3.74
N LYS A 138 17.32 6.90 4.87
CA LYS A 138 17.65 5.48 5.02
C LYS A 138 17.16 4.97 6.35
N VAL A 139 17.05 3.65 6.44
CA VAL A 139 16.73 2.95 7.68
C VAL A 139 17.89 2.06 8.08
N ASP A 140 18.30 2.15 9.35
CA ASP A 140 19.28 1.27 9.98
C ASP A 140 18.78 0.89 11.38
N ASP A 141 18.79 -0.40 11.74
CA ASP A 141 18.30 -0.90 13.04
C ASP A 141 17.02 -0.21 13.55
N GLU A 142 15.99 -0.20 12.70
CA GLU A 142 14.68 0.42 12.98
C GLU A 142 14.74 1.94 13.29
N THR A 143 15.77 2.63 12.82
CA THR A 143 16.01 4.07 13.00
C THR A 143 15.96 4.75 11.65
N ASN A 144 15.14 5.80 11.52
CA ASN A 144 15.12 6.63 10.32
C ASN A 144 16.29 7.62 10.36
N HIS A 145 16.99 7.78 9.24
CA HIS A 145 18.06 8.76 9.09
C HIS A 145 17.82 9.59 7.85
N ILE A 146 18.13 10.88 7.93
CA ILE A 146 18.08 11.79 6.79
C ILE A 146 19.43 12.43 6.53
N ARG A 147 19.68 12.79 5.26
CA ARG A 147 20.80 13.62 4.83
C ARG A 147 20.32 14.59 3.77
N ARG A 148 20.71 15.85 3.88
CA ARG A 148 20.35 16.87 2.89
C ARG A 148 21.09 16.62 1.58
N GLN A 149 20.39 16.59 0.45
CA GLN A 149 20.97 16.18 -0.84
C GLN A 149 21.97 17.18 -1.43
N ASP A 150 21.75 18.47 -1.18
CA ASP A 150 22.69 19.54 -1.59
C ASP A 150 24.00 19.54 -0.79
N GLY A 151 24.13 18.63 0.18
CA GLY A 151 25.30 18.49 1.05
C GLY A 151 25.49 19.65 2.03
N GLN A 152 24.57 20.62 2.07
CA GLN A 152 24.68 21.79 2.95
C GLN A 152 24.26 21.45 4.38
N ALA A 153 24.76 22.24 5.33
CA ALA A 153 24.21 22.23 6.68
C ALA A 153 22.85 22.94 6.72
N GLY A 154 22.00 22.60 7.68
CA GLY A 154 20.73 23.28 7.88
C GLY A 154 20.10 22.99 9.24
N VAL A 155 19.15 23.84 9.62
CA VAL A 155 18.25 23.61 10.75
C VAL A 155 16.87 23.35 10.16
N ILE A 156 16.26 22.26 10.60
CA ILE A 156 14.88 21.92 10.30
C ILE A 156 14.06 22.34 11.51
N PRO A 157 13.19 23.35 11.40
CA PRO A 157 12.41 23.82 12.53
C PRO A 157 11.38 22.76 12.96
N GLN A 158 11.01 22.80 14.23
CA GLN A 158 9.82 22.08 14.69
C GLN A 158 8.59 22.56 13.89
N GLY A 159 7.76 21.61 13.46
CA GLY A 159 6.58 21.86 12.64
C GLY A 159 6.85 21.94 11.14
N ALA A 160 8.11 21.79 10.70
CA ALA A 160 8.45 21.71 9.28
C ALA A 160 7.65 20.60 8.59
N GLU A 161 7.08 20.89 7.43
CA GLU A 161 6.22 19.96 6.70
C GLU A 161 7.06 18.95 5.92
N VAL A 162 6.64 17.69 5.99
CA VAL A 162 7.34 16.57 5.37
C VAL A 162 6.47 16.04 4.24
N PHE A 163 6.94 16.22 3.02
CA PHE A 163 6.32 15.76 1.79
C PHE A 163 7.09 14.58 1.20
N THR A 164 6.39 13.73 0.47
CA THR A 164 7.03 12.70 -0.37
C THR A 164 6.69 12.95 -1.83
N ALA A 165 7.55 12.65 -2.82
CA ALA A 165 7.20 13.01 -4.22
C ALA A 165 5.96 12.27 -4.76
N ASN A 166 5.43 11.29 -4.05
CA ASN A 166 4.19 10.63 -4.42
C ASN A 166 2.95 11.47 -4.11
N ASP A 167 3.10 12.64 -3.47
CA ASP A 167 2.06 13.68 -3.29
C ASP A 167 1.65 14.37 -4.62
N ARG A 168 2.02 13.80 -5.78
CA ARG A 168 1.81 14.39 -7.12
C ARG A 168 0.58 13.82 -7.82
N ASN A 169 0.01 14.67 -8.69
CA ASN A 169 -1.19 14.50 -9.52
C ASN A 169 -1.28 13.16 -10.28
N ALA A 170 -1.70 12.08 -9.61
CA ALA A 170 -2.21 10.89 -10.28
C ALA A 170 -3.65 11.11 -10.74
N ASP A 171 -4.04 10.45 -11.82
CA ASP A 171 -5.44 10.43 -12.27
C ASP A 171 -6.25 9.38 -11.49
N VAL A 172 -5.60 8.35 -10.92
CA VAL A 172 -6.21 7.32 -10.08
C VAL A 172 -5.25 6.90 -8.96
N ASN A 173 -5.75 6.78 -7.73
CA ASN A 173 -5.00 6.22 -6.62
C ASN A 173 -5.55 4.84 -6.21
N ILE A 174 -4.67 3.86 -6.01
CA ILE A 174 -5.00 2.53 -5.50
C ILE A 174 -4.35 2.39 -4.13
N PHE A 175 -5.11 1.99 -3.11
CA PHE A 175 -4.63 1.81 -1.74
C PHE A 175 -4.76 0.36 -1.32
N TYR A 176 -3.64 -0.28 -0.99
CA TYR A 176 -3.59 -1.65 -0.48
C TYR A 176 -2.71 -1.75 0.76
N ALA A 177 -3.33 -1.61 1.93
CA ALA A 177 -2.65 -1.55 3.21
C ALA A 177 -3.48 -2.23 4.31
N GLY A 178 -2.85 -2.43 5.46
CA GLY A 178 -3.49 -2.93 6.68
C GLY A 178 -2.97 -4.28 7.15
N ILE A 179 -2.12 -4.96 6.38
CA ILE A 179 -1.52 -6.23 6.78
C ILE A 179 -0.54 -6.03 7.95
N ASN A 180 0.15 -4.90 8.00
CA ASN A 180 1.06 -4.56 9.09
C ASN A 180 0.38 -3.81 10.25
N ASP A 181 -0.92 -3.53 10.16
CA ASP A 181 -1.64 -2.82 11.22
C ASP A 181 -1.79 -3.73 12.44
N GLY A 182 -1.16 -3.31 13.54
CA GLY A 182 -1.24 -4.02 14.81
C GLY A 182 -2.60 -3.87 15.49
N LYS A 183 -2.82 -4.68 16.54
CA LYS A 183 -4.04 -4.66 17.39
C LYS A 183 -4.29 -3.32 18.09
N SER A 184 -3.30 -2.42 18.13
CA SER A 184 -3.44 -1.08 18.71
C SER A 184 -4.21 -0.12 17.82
N LEU A 185 -4.30 -0.39 16.52
CA LEU A 185 -5.14 0.38 15.59
C LEU A 185 -6.58 -0.14 15.67
N THR A 186 -7.58 0.73 15.70
CA THR A 186 -8.99 0.29 15.63
C THR A 186 -9.46 0.26 14.18
N LEU A 187 -10.49 -0.56 13.87
CA LEU A 187 -11.12 -0.56 12.54
C LEU A 187 -11.59 0.83 12.13
N ARG A 188 -12.17 1.61 13.06
CA ARG A 188 -12.59 2.98 12.77
C ARG A 188 -11.40 3.83 12.30
N ARG A 189 -10.28 3.77 13.02
CA ARG A 189 -9.08 4.53 12.67
C ARG A 189 -8.47 4.08 11.33
N PHE A 190 -8.47 2.78 11.05
CA PHE A 190 -8.11 2.25 9.73
C PHE A 190 -8.99 2.86 8.61
N ILE A 191 -10.31 2.84 8.79
CA ILE A 191 -11.26 3.42 7.83
C ILE A 191 -11.04 4.92 7.65
N ASP A 192 -10.84 5.66 8.75
CA ASP A 192 -10.63 7.10 8.70
C ASP A 192 -9.33 7.44 7.94
N ARG A 193 -8.22 6.73 8.20
CA ARG A 193 -6.97 6.89 7.42
C ARG A 193 -7.14 6.52 5.95
N MET A 194 -7.88 5.46 5.64
CA MET A 194 -8.19 5.11 4.25
C MET A 194 -9.06 6.16 3.55
N LYS A 195 -9.95 6.87 4.27
CA LYS A 195 -10.69 8.00 3.71
C LYS A 195 -9.79 9.20 3.45
N ASP A 196 -8.84 9.47 4.35
CA ASP A 196 -7.83 10.52 4.16
C ASP A 196 -7.02 10.25 2.88
N CYS A 197 -6.54 9.01 2.68
CA CYS A 197 -5.92 8.56 1.43
C CYS A 197 -6.83 8.79 0.21
N ALA A 198 -8.10 8.37 0.29
CA ALA A 198 -9.05 8.47 -0.81
C ALA A 198 -9.40 9.91 -1.22
N ALA A 199 -9.21 10.88 -0.32
CA ALA A 199 -9.42 12.30 -0.59
C ALA A 199 -8.30 12.93 -1.45
N VAL A 200 -7.15 12.26 -1.58
CA VAL A 200 -6.01 12.74 -2.36
C VAL A 200 -6.34 12.79 -3.87
N ASN A 201 -5.95 13.88 -4.53
CA ASN A 201 -6.00 14.06 -5.99
C ASN A 201 -7.39 13.90 -6.66
N GLY A 202 -8.43 14.48 -6.06
CA GLY A 202 -9.68 14.74 -6.79
C GLY A 202 -10.61 13.54 -7.00
N GLY A 203 -10.44 12.47 -6.21
CA GLY A 203 -11.51 11.51 -5.88
C GLY A 203 -11.65 10.26 -6.75
N LYS A 204 -10.75 10.02 -7.71
CA LYS A 204 -10.67 8.70 -8.37
C LYS A 204 -9.78 7.78 -7.57
N TYR A 205 -10.37 6.79 -6.91
CA TYR A 205 -9.61 5.85 -6.09
C TYR A 205 -10.23 4.45 -6.06
N ILE A 206 -9.41 3.47 -5.69
CA ILE A 206 -9.83 2.13 -5.32
C ILE A 206 -9.14 1.73 -4.01
N VAL A 207 -9.89 1.17 -3.08
CA VAL A 207 -9.37 0.59 -1.83
C VAL A 207 -9.41 -0.93 -1.96
N LEU A 208 -8.28 -1.59 -1.71
CA LEU A 208 -8.17 -3.04 -1.64
C LEU A 208 -8.23 -3.50 -0.19
N GLY A 209 -9.15 -4.40 0.13
CA GLY A 209 -9.09 -5.21 1.34
C GLY A 209 -7.97 -6.26 1.22
N ALA A 210 -7.61 -6.92 2.33
CA ALA A 210 -6.61 -7.98 2.28
C ALA A 210 -7.15 -9.31 1.78
N THR A 211 -6.27 -10.14 1.23
CA THR A 211 -6.49 -11.56 0.94
C THR A 211 -6.49 -12.43 2.20
N HIS A 212 -6.25 -11.85 3.38
CA HIS A 212 -6.12 -12.55 4.67
C HIS A 212 -6.97 -11.88 5.77
N ALA A 213 -7.19 -12.61 6.85
CA ALA A 213 -8.08 -12.23 7.95
C ALA A 213 -7.52 -11.15 8.90
N LEU A 214 -7.29 -9.94 8.39
CA LEU A 214 -6.79 -8.80 9.17
C LEU A 214 -7.79 -8.28 10.22
N TRP A 215 -9.08 -8.52 10.05
CA TRP A 215 -10.14 -8.05 10.94
C TRP A 215 -10.12 -8.71 12.32
N ASN A 216 -9.43 -9.83 12.47
CA ASN A 216 -9.20 -10.45 13.77
C ASN A 216 -8.37 -9.54 14.70
N ASN A 217 -7.72 -8.50 14.17
CA ASN A 217 -7.01 -7.49 14.97
C ASN A 217 -7.95 -6.43 15.59
N TRP A 218 -9.18 -6.29 15.08
CA TRP A 218 -10.05 -5.14 15.39
C TRP A 218 -11.42 -5.52 15.94
N SER A 219 -11.58 -6.78 16.33
CA SER A 219 -12.83 -7.34 16.80
C SER A 219 -12.58 -8.21 18.02
N ASP A 220 -13.47 -8.09 19.01
CA ASP A 220 -13.51 -8.99 20.17
C ASP A 220 -14.06 -10.38 19.80
N THR A 221 -14.67 -10.50 18.62
CA THR A 221 -15.07 -11.76 17.98
C THR A 221 -14.05 -12.14 16.90
N ALA A 222 -13.99 -13.42 16.52
CA ALA A 222 -13.08 -13.90 15.47
C ALA A 222 -13.84 -14.58 14.33
N GLY A 223 -13.16 -14.73 13.19
CA GLY A 223 -13.70 -15.47 12.05
C GLY A 223 -14.79 -14.69 11.31
N GLU A 224 -15.87 -15.37 10.95
CA GLU A 224 -16.88 -14.88 10.02
C GLU A 224 -17.64 -13.63 10.52
N ASP A 225 -17.90 -13.52 11.83
CA ASP A 225 -18.59 -12.33 12.38
C ASP A 225 -17.71 -11.08 12.31
N ALA A 226 -16.43 -11.23 12.63
CA ALA A 226 -15.44 -10.15 12.53
C ALA A 226 -15.24 -9.73 11.07
N TYR A 227 -15.21 -10.70 10.16
CA TYR A 227 -15.16 -10.44 8.72
C TYR A 227 -16.38 -9.66 8.24
N ARG A 228 -17.60 -10.09 8.59
CA ARG A 228 -18.83 -9.38 8.22
C ARG A 228 -18.86 -7.95 8.74
N HIS A 229 -18.36 -7.71 9.96
CA HIS A 229 -18.27 -6.37 10.53
C HIS A 229 -17.29 -5.48 9.73
N TYR A 230 -16.08 -5.98 9.48
CA TYR A 230 -15.08 -5.31 8.65
C TYR A 230 -15.62 -4.99 7.25
N ARG A 231 -16.15 -6.01 6.58
CA ARG A 231 -16.70 -5.92 5.22
C ARG A 231 -17.79 -4.86 5.16
N ARG A 232 -18.74 -4.88 6.11
CA ARG A 232 -19.81 -3.87 6.19
C ARG A 232 -19.23 -2.47 6.34
N ALA A 233 -18.29 -2.26 7.25
CA ALA A 233 -17.67 -0.95 7.47
C ALA A 233 -16.95 -0.43 6.21
N CYS A 234 -16.20 -1.29 5.50
CA CYS A 234 -15.55 -0.92 4.24
C CYS A 234 -16.56 -0.56 3.14
N TYR A 235 -17.62 -1.34 2.95
CA TYR A 235 -18.64 -1.02 1.95
C TYR A 235 -19.47 0.22 2.32
N GLU A 236 -19.74 0.46 3.61
CA GLU A 236 -20.37 1.70 4.08
C GLU A 236 -19.48 2.92 3.81
N ALA A 237 -18.15 2.79 3.97
CA ALA A 237 -17.21 3.89 3.77
C ALA A 237 -16.89 4.18 2.30
N PHE A 238 -16.70 3.14 1.48
CA PHE A 238 -16.12 3.27 0.13
C PHE A 238 -17.04 2.75 -0.98
N GLY A 239 -18.12 2.04 -0.64
CA GLY A 239 -19.08 1.52 -1.61
C GLY A 239 -18.43 0.73 -2.74
N VAL A 240 -18.70 1.14 -3.98
CA VAL A 240 -18.17 0.50 -5.20
C VAL A 240 -16.68 0.76 -5.43
N HIS A 241 -16.00 1.56 -4.61
CA HIS A 241 -14.55 1.75 -4.69
C HIS A 241 -13.76 0.72 -3.87
N PHE A 242 -14.43 -0.03 -2.99
CA PHE A 242 -13.79 -1.11 -2.22
C PHE A 242 -13.83 -2.44 -2.97
N ILE A 243 -12.67 -3.08 -3.12
CA ILE A 243 -12.57 -4.47 -3.57
C ILE A 243 -12.26 -5.34 -2.36
N ASP A 244 -13.19 -6.24 -2.08
CA ASP A 244 -13.08 -7.23 -1.02
C ASP A 244 -12.22 -8.41 -1.50
N LEU A 245 -10.89 -8.24 -1.49
CA LEU A 245 -9.98 -9.25 -2.03
C LEU A 245 -10.13 -10.61 -1.33
N TYR A 246 -10.51 -10.65 -0.06
CA TYR A 246 -10.74 -11.92 0.64
C TYR A 246 -11.84 -12.78 -0.02
N ASP A 247 -12.91 -12.14 -0.48
CA ASP A 247 -14.05 -12.80 -1.13
C ASP A 247 -13.86 -12.95 -2.64
N GLU A 248 -13.42 -11.88 -3.30
CA GLU A 248 -13.26 -11.83 -4.75
C GLU A 248 -12.16 -12.80 -5.21
N PHE A 249 -11.05 -12.89 -4.47
CA PHE A 249 -9.97 -13.82 -4.79
C PHE A 249 -10.42 -15.28 -4.62
N ALA A 250 -11.16 -15.58 -3.54
CA ALA A 250 -11.71 -16.91 -3.29
C ALA A 250 -12.68 -17.36 -4.40
N ARG A 251 -13.50 -16.45 -4.92
CA ARG A 251 -14.50 -16.75 -5.95
C ARG A 251 -13.94 -16.81 -7.37
N HIS A 252 -12.99 -15.94 -7.69
CA HIS A 252 -12.60 -15.71 -9.08
C HIS A 252 -11.12 -15.96 -9.37
N GLY A 253 -10.26 -15.99 -8.35
CA GLY A 253 -8.81 -16.00 -8.54
C GLY A 253 -8.29 -17.20 -9.32
N LEU A 254 -8.79 -18.41 -9.02
CA LEU A 254 -8.38 -19.61 -9.74
C LEU A 254 -8.78 -19.57 -11.22
N ASP A 255 -10.02 -19.19 -11.51
CA ASP A 255 -10.53 -19.16 -12.87
C ASP A 255 -9.77 -18.12 -13.71
N MET A 256 -9.52 -16.91 -13.15
CA MET A 256 -8.71 -15.88 -13.80
C MET A 256 -7.27 -16.35 -14.11
N ALA A 257 -6.64 -17.07 -13.18
CA ALA A 257 -5.29 -17.57 -13.37
C ALA A 257 -5.23 -18.67 -14.44
N LEU A 258 -6.20 -19.59 -14.44
CA LEU A 258 -6.32 -20.64 -15.45
C LEU A 258 -6.57 -20.07 -16.85
N GLU A 259 -7.44 -19.05 -16.97
CA GLU A 259 -7.70 -18.36 -18.24
C GLU A 259 -6.44 -17.70 -18.82
N LYS A 260 -5.56 -17.18 -17.96
CA LYS A 260 -4.25 -16.64 -18.37
C LYS A 260 -3.28 -17.71 -18.85
N GLY A 261 -3.57 -18.98 -18.56
CA GLY A 261 -2.72 -20.14 -18.83
C GLY A 261 -1.77 -20.50 -17.69
N PHE A 262 -1.95 -19.92 -16.48
CA PHE A 262 -1.21 -20.39 -15.31
C PHE A 262 -1.67 -21.79 -14.91
N PHE A 263 -0.77 -22.54 -14.28
CA PHE A 263 -1.04 -23.89 -13.74
C PHE A 263 -1.45 -24.94 -14.79
N ALA A 264 -1.14 -24.72 -16.08
CA ALA A 264 -1.46 -25.66 -17.15
C ALA A 264 -0.79 -27.04 -17.00
N ASP A 265 0.27 -27.11 -16.19
CA ASP A 265 1.02 -28.33 -15.85
C ASP A 265 0.48 -29.06 -14.60
N LEU A 266 -0.45 -28.46 -13.85
CA LEU A 266 -1.05 -29.09 -12.68
C LEU A 266 -2.14 -30.10 -13.08
N SER A 267 -2.26 -31.17 -12.29
CA SER A 267 -3.33 -32.15 -12.49
C SER A 267 -4.70 -31.58 -12.09
N GLU A 268 -5.77 -32.09 -12.71
CA GLU A 268 -7.15 -31.74 -12.33
C GLU A 268 -7.43 -31.96 -10.84
N GLN A 269 -6.84 -33.01 -10.26
CA GLN A 269 -6.94 -33.28 -8.82
C GLN A 269 -6.33 -32.12 -8.00
N ARG A 270 -5.17 -31.60 -8.41
CA ARG A 270 -4.53 -30.49 -7.69
C ARG A 270 -5.33 -29.20 -7.84
N ILE A 271 -5.83 -28.92 -9.05
CA ILE A 271 -6.72 -27.78 -9.30
C ILE A 271 -8.01 -27.88 -8.44
N GLY A 272 -8.57 -29.09 -8.30
CA GLY A 272 -9.70 -29.35 -7.41
C GLY A 272 -9.39 -29.00 -5.95
N GLN A 273 -8.24 -29.44 -5.43
CA GLN A 273 -7.80 -29.10 -4.07
C GLN A 273 -7.60 -27.59 -3.87
N MET A 274 -7.01 -26.89 -4.86
CA MET A 274 -6.87 -25.44 -4.81
C MET A 274 -8.23 -24.74 -4.70
N ARG A 275 -9.23 -25.23 -5.45
CA ARG A 275 -10.60 -24.70 -5.38
C ARG A 275 -11.23 -24.93 -4.00
N GLU A 276 -11.04 -26.10 -3.41
CA GLU A 276 -11.53 -26.41 -2.05
C GLU A 276 -10.89 -25.53 -0.97
N LEU A 277 -9.60 -25.21 -1.10
CA LEU A 277 -8.90 -24.28 -0.19
C LEU A 277 -9.46 -22.86 -0.32
N LEU A 278 -9.65 -22.38 -1.56
CA LEU A 278 -10.21 -21.06 -1.81
C LEU A 278 -11.65 -20.90 -1.29
N LEU A 279 -12.48 -21.95 -1.37
CA LEU A 279 -13.82 -21.97 -0.76
C LEU A 279 -13.80 -21.82 0.78
N GLN A 280 -12.66 -22.13 1.40
CA GLN A 280 -12.39 -21.91 2.83
C GLN A 280 -11.62 -20.62 3.08
N HIS A 281 -11.45 -19.78 2.05
CA HIS A 281 -10.63 -18.57 2.04
C HIS A 281 -9.18 -18.80 2.48
N ILE A 282 -8.63 -19.96 2.15
CA ILE A 282 -7.21 -20.28 2.31
C ILE A 282 -6.55 -20.11 0.95
N ILE A 283 -5.58 -19.18 0.87
CA ILE A 283 -4.79 -18.98 -0.34
C ILE A 283 -3.90 -20.21 -0.58
N PRO A 284 -4.07 -20.93 -1.71
CA PRO A 284 -3.21 -22.05 -2.08
C PRO A 284 -1.74 -21.60 -2.26
N ALA A 285 -0.80 -22.49 -1.95
CA ALA A 285 0.62 -22.21 -2.01
C ALA A 285 1.11 -21.78 -3.41
N GLU A 286 0.43 -22.21 -4.47
CA GLU A 286 0.68 -21.83 -5.85
C GLU A 286 0.51 -20.33 -6.12
N PHE A 287 -0.32 -19.66 -5.31
CA PHE A 287 -0.53 -18.21 -5.36
C PHE A 287 0.37 -17.45 -4.38
N SER A 288 1.17 -18.16 -3.57
CA SER A 288 2.02 -17.57 -2.54
C SER A 288 3.46 -17.44 -3.03
N TYR A 289 4.13 -16.34 -2.65
CA TYR A 289 5.55 -16.14 -2.92
C TYR A 289 6.37 -17.30 -2.33
N ASN A 290 6.10 -17.64 -1.07
CA ASN A 290 6.64 -18.82 -0.45
C ASN A 290 5.76 -20.05 -0.75
N LYS A 291 6.13 -20.79 -1.79
CA LYS A 291 5.40 -22.00 -2.23
C LYS A 291 5.40 -23.15 -1.21
N GLU A 292 6.18 -23.05 -0.14
CA GLU A 292 6.18 -24.03 0.96
C GLU A 292 5.20 -23.65 2.07
N LYS A 293 4.65 -22.42 2.04
CA LYS A 293 3.81 -21.89 3.11
C LYS A 293 2.44 -21.48 2.56
N GLN A 294 1.42 -22.26 2.89
CA GLN A 294 0.03 -21.90 2.63
C GLN A 294 -0.34 -20.63 3.42
N GLY A 295 -1.11 -19.74 2.78
CA GLY A 295 -1.54 -18.50 3.42
C GLY A 295 -0.41 -17.50 3.68
N ASP A 296 0.69 -17.58 2.93
CA ASP A 296 1.67 -16.49 2.94
C ASP A 296 1.00 -15.18 2.49
N VAL A 297 1.34 -14.08 3.17
CA VAL A 297 0.76 -12.75 2.90
C VAL A 297 1.29 -12.16 1.60
N HIS A 298 2.50 -12.57 1.19
CA HIS A 298 3.09 -12.19 -0.08
C HIS A 298 2.68 -13.19 -1.15
N LEU A 299 2.20 -12.66 -2.26
CA LEU A 299 1.72 -13.47 -3.37
C LEU A 299 2.81 -13.72 -4.40
N SER A 300 2.66 -14.79 -5.16
CA SER A 300 3.43 -15.04 -6.37
C SER A 300 2.94 -14.14 -7.52
N GLU A 301 3.58 -14.25 -8.68
CA GLU A 301 3.13 -13.58 -9.90
C GLU A 301 1.67 -13.92 -10.23
N GLU A 302 1.29 -15.19 -10.08
CA GLU A 302 -0.06 -15.68 -10.35
C GLU A 302 -1.09 -15.03 -9.42
N GLY A 303 -0.75 -14.83 -8.14
CA GLY A 303 -1.64 -14.17 -7.18
C GLY A 303 -1.74 -12.66 -7.43
N TYR A 304 -0.62 -12.00 -7.74
CA TYR A 304 -0.65 -10.58 -8.09
C TYR A 304 -1.33 -10.29 -9.43
N TYR A 305 -1.28 -11.21 -10.39
CA TYR A 305 -2.06 -11.12 -11.62
C TYR A 305 -3.56 -11.09 -11.32
N VAL A 306 -4.06 -11.94 -10.42
CA VAL A 306 -5.48 -11.94 -10.01
C VAL A 306 -5.89 -10.57 -9.45
N ILE A 307 -5.09 -10.00 -8.54
CA ILE A 307 -5.35 -8.66 -7.99
C ILE A 307 -5.39 -7.61 -9.11
N ALA A 308 -4.41 -7.63 -10.02
CA ALA A 308 -4.33 -6.70 -11.14
C ALA A 308 -5.52 -6.83 -12.11
N ARG A 309 -6.03 -8.04 -12.36
CA ARG A 309 -7.25 -8.26 -13.16
C ARG A 309 -8.49 -7.74 -12.46
N LEU A 310 -8.68 -8.02 -11.17
CA LEU A 310 -9.79 -7.47 -10.39
C LEU A 310 -9.79 -5.94 -10.39
N LEU A 311 -8.61 -5.32 -10.22
CA LEU A 311 -8.43 -3.87 -10.34
C LEU A 311 -8.80 -3.35 -11.73
N THR A 312 -8.33 -4.00 -12.78
CA THR A 312 -8.61 -3.62 -14.18
C THR A 312 -10.12 -3.60 -14.43
N GLU A 313 -10.82 -4.68 -14.06
CA GLU A 313 -12.27 -4.77 -14.24
C GLU A 313 -13.02 -3.75 -13.38
N ARG A 314 -12.53 -3.48 -12.16
CA ARG A 314 -13.11 -2.43 -11.31
C ARG A 314 -12.94 -1.04 -11.91
N MET A 315 -11.76 -0.71 -12.43
CA MET A 315 -11.51 0.58 -13.07
C MET A 315 -12.33 0.78 -14.33
N LYS A 316 -12.52 -0.26 -15.14
CA LYS A 316 -13.44 -0.24 -16.29
C LYS A 316 -14.87 0.07 -15.84
N ARG A 317 -15.37 -0.66 -14.83
CA ARG A 317 -16.72 -0.46 -14.28
C ARG A 317 -16.95 0.94 -13.73
N LEU A 318 -15.92 1.54 -13.13
CA LEU A 318 -15.97 2.89 -12.58
C LEU A 318 -15.74 4.00 -13.63
N GLY A 319 -15.46 3.64 -14.89
CA GLY A 319 -15.15 4.61 -15.95
C GLY A 319 -13.80 5.33 -15.73
N TYR A 320 -12.89 4.75 -14.95
CA TYR A 320 -11.63 5.42 -14.60
C TYR A 320 -10.64 5.44 -15.76
N LEU A 321 -10.77 4.48 -16.68
CA LEU A 321 -9.95 4.33 -17.88
C LEU A 321 -10.51 5.11 -19.10
N GLU A 322 -11.63 5.83 -18.94
CA GLU A 322 -12.23 6.62 -20.00
C GLU A 322 -11.53 7.97 -20.17
N ARG A 323 -11.38 8.43 -21.43
CA ARG A 323 -10.85 9.77 -21.74
C ARG A 323 -11.74 10.84 -21.11
N ARG A 324 -11.16 11.81 -20.37
CA ARG A 324 -11.81 13.12 -20.27
C ARG A 324 -11.88 13.69 -21.70
N ALA A 325 -13.07 13.83 -22.24
CA ALA A 325 -13.26 14.76 -23.35
C ALA A 325 -12.87 16.13 -22.82
N ASP A 326 -11.90 16.76 -23.45
CA ASP A 326 -11.36 18.05 -23.04
C ASP A 326 -12.52 19.02 -22.75
N SER A 327 -12.55 19.54 -21.52
CA SER A 327 -13.42 20.64 -21.10
C SER A 327 -12.77 21.97 -21.43
#